data_AF-A0A946MPS4-F1
#
_entry.id   AF-A0A946MPS4-F1
#
_cell.length_a   1.000
_cell.length_b   1.000
_cell.length_c   1.000
_cell.angle_alpha   90.00
_cell.angle_beta   90.00
_cell.angle_gamma   90.00
#
_symmetry.space_group_name_H-M   'P 1'
#
loop_
_entity.id
_entity.type
_entity.pdbx_description
1 polymer ?
#
loop_
_entity_poly.entity_id
_entity_poly.type
_entity_poly.pdbx_seq_one_letter_code
_entity_poly.pdbx_strand_id
1 'polypeptide(L)'
;MDWLLWVVRAIIIVIGIIVAIKVWKGEKGYSFRFLTIGITILILGVILLIVSFATDLSSFYGLYLTTAGAIAIIIGLVIRNIWEKNR
;
A
#
# COMPACT_ATOMS: atom_id res chain seq x y z
N MET A 1 -13.21 13.86 18.56
CA MET A 1 -12.49 14.22 17.32
C MET A 1 -11.00 13.85 17.41
N ASP A 2 -10.30 14.15 18.52
CA ASP A 2 -8.86 13.82 18.65
C ASP A 2 -8.53 12.32 18.64
N TRP A 3 -9.29 11.49 19.37
CA TRP A 3 -8.98 10.06 19.51
C TRP A 3 -8.86 9.35 18.15
N LEU A 4 -9.65 9.78 17.18
CA LEU A 4 -9.73 9.12 15.89
C LEU A 4 -8.53 9.47 15.02
N LEU A 5 -8.05 10.72 15.06
CA LEU A 5 -6.79 11.12 14.43
C LEU A 5 -5.58 10.37 15.03
N TRP A 6 -5.61 10.09 16.33
CA TRP A 6 -4.60 9.26 17.00
C TRP A 6 -4.64 7.81 16.52
N VAL A 7 -5.83 7.23 16.38
CA VAL A 7 -6.02 5.87 15.82
C VAL A 7 -5.51 5.79 14.38
N VAL A 8 -5.83 6.78 13.55
CA VAL A 8 -5.36 6.84 12.15
C VAL A 8 -3.83 6.95 12.09
N ARG A 9 -3.21 7.80 12.92
CA ARG A 9 -1.75 7.88 13.02
C ARG A 9 -1.12 6.56 13.46
N ALA A 10 -1.67 5.90 14.46
CA ALA A 10 -1.19 4.60 14.93
C ALA A 10 -1.26 3.54 13.81
N ILE A 11 -2.35 3.50 13.06
CA ILE A 11 -2.52 2.58 11.92
C ILE A 11 -1.48 2.86 10.83
N ILE A 12 -1.25 4.12 10.47
CA ILE A 12 -0.23 4.49 9.46
C ILE A 12 1.17 4.04 9.90
N ILE A 13 1.52 4.23 11.17
CA ILE A 13 2.82 3.83 11.72
C ILE A 13 2.97 2.31 11.69
N VAL A 14 1.96 1.56 12.13
CA VAL A 14 1.99 0.10 12.14
C VAL A 14 2.13 -0.45 10.72
N ILE A 15 1.38 0.10 9.76
CA ILE A 15 1.48 -0.32 8.36
C ILE A 15 2.87 0.02 7.82
N GLY A 16 3.37 1.24 8.03
CA GLY A 16 4.72 1.62 7.61
C GLY A 16 5.81 0.67 8.13
N ILE A 17 5.71 0.21 9.37
CA ILE A 17 6.64 -0.76 9.96
C ILE A 17 6.52 -2.13 9.29
N ILE A 18 5.30 -2.65 9.08
CA ILE A 18 5.08 -3.95 8.41
C ILE A 18 5.71 -3.96 7.01
N VAL A 19 5.63 -2.83 6.32
CA VAL A 19 6.09 -2.64 4.95
C VAL A 19 7.61 -2.56 4.93
N ALA A 20 8.20 -1.77 5.82
CA ALA A 20 9.63 -1.71 5.98
C ALA A 20 10.21 -3.10 6.27
N ILE A 21 9.56 -3.87 7.16
CA ILE A 21 9.96 -5.24 7.47
C ILE A 21 9.82 -6.15 6.24
N LYS A 22 8.69 -6.13 5.51
CA LYS A 22 8.50 -6.98 4.33
C LYS A 22 9.47 -6.64 3.19
N VAL A 23 9.74 -5.35 2.96
CA VAL A 23 10.70 -4.89 1.95
C VAL A 23 12.13 -5.28 2.35
N TRP A 24 12.48 -5.12 3.64
CA TRP A 24 13.81 -5.44 4.16
C TRP A 24 14.09 -6.95 4.17
N LYS A 25 13.09 -7.75 4.58
CA LYS A 25 13.16 -9.21 4.61
C LYS A 25 12.94 -9.84 3.23
N GLY A 26 12.66 -9.02 2.21
CA GLY A 26 12.26 -9.45 0.87
C GLY A 26 13.22 -10.47 0.27
N GLU A 27 12.65 -11.59 -0.17
CA GLU A 27 13.32 -12.60 -0.97
C GLU A 27 13.94 -11.98 -2.23
N LYS A 28 15.05 -12.57 -2.68
CA LYS A 28 15.91 -12.07 -3.76
C LYS A 28 15.15 -11.96 -5.08
N GLY A 29 14.58 -10.78 -5.36
CA GLY A 29 13.99 -10.45 -6.65
C GLY A 29 13.40 -9.04 -6.70
N TYR A 30 13.90 -8.18 -7.59
CA TYR A 30 13.42 -6.80 -7.77
C TYR A 30 11.90 -6.72 -7.99
N SER A 31 11.33 -7.71 -8.69
CA SER A 31 9.89 -7.81 -8.96
C SER A 31 9.04 -7.95 -7.68
N PHE A 32 9.50 -8.72 -6.68
CA PHE A 32 8.75 -8.94 -5.44
C PHE A 32 8.68 -7.69 -4.56
N ARG A 33 9.69 -6.83 -4.62
CA ARG A 33 9.72 -5.56 -3.87
C ARG A 33 8.68 -4.57 -4.38
N PHE A 34 8.55 -4.41 -5.69
CA PHE A 34 7.52 -3.55 -6.29
C PHE A 34 6.10 -4.04 -6.00
N LEU A 35 5.88 -5.35 -6.09
CA LEU A 35 4.60 -5.97 -5.77
C LEU A 35 4.22 -5.73 -4.30
N THR A 36 5.19 -5.86 -3.39
CA THR A 36 4.99 -5.61 -1.95
C THR A 36 4.63 -4.14 -1.67
N ILE A 37 5.33 -3.20 -2.31
CA ILE A 37 5.05 -1.76 -2.18
C ILE A 37 3.64 -1.43 -2.72
N GLY A 38 3.26 -2.01 -3.86
CA GLY A 38 1.92 -1.81 -4.43
C GLY A 38 0.80 -2.31 -3.53
N ILE A 39 0.92 -3.55 -3.02
CA ILE A 39 -0.06 -4.15 -2.08
C ILE A 39 -0.20 -3.28 -0.82
N THR A 40 0.91 -2.78 -0.32
CA THR A 40 0.93 -1.89 0.85
C THR A 40 0.13 -0.62 0.64
N ILE A 41 0.44 0.10 -0.44
CA ILE A 41 -0.18 1.38 -0.75
C ILE A 41 -1.68 1.19 -0.98
N LEU A 42 -2.06 0.07 -1.61
CA LEU A 42 -3.44 -0.34 -1.81
C LEU A 42 -4.17 -0.54 -0.46
N ILE A 43 -3.58 -1.30 0.47
CA ILE A 43 -4.15 -1.53 1.81
C ILE A 43 -4.31 -0.20 2.56
N LEU A 44 -3.30 0.68 2.49
CA LEU A 44 -3.35 2.00 3.13
C LEU A 44 -4.51 2.85 2.58
N GLY A 45 -4.70 2.85 1.26
CA GLY A 45 -5.80 3.55 0.59
C GLY A 45 -7.18 3.03 1.00
N VAL A 46 -7.34 1.71 1.07
CA VAL A 46 -8.60 1.08 1.53
C VAL A 46 -8.92 1.46 2.98
N ILE A 47 -7.91 1.49 3.86
CA ILE A 47 -8.13 1.87 5.25
C ILE A 47 -8.52 3.35 5.36
N LEU A 48 -7.86 4.22 4.59
CA LEU A 48 -8.22 5.65 4.54
C LEU A 48 -9.63 5.88 3.99
N LEU A 49 -10.08 5.06 3.03
CA LEU A 49 -11.47 5.07 2.56
C LEU A 49 -12.44 4.72 3.68
N ILE A 50 -12.21 3.64 4.41
CA ILE A 50 -13.06 3.21 5.54
C ILE A 50 -13.12 4.31 6.60
N VAL A 51 -11.97 4.89 6.95
CA VAL A 51 -11.88 6.01 7.89
C VAL A 51 -12.65 7.22 7.37
N SER A 52 -12.51 7.58 6.10
CA SER A 52 -13.23 8.69 5.46
C SER A 52 -14.74 8.54 5.60
N PHE A 53 -15.29 7.34 5.34
CA PHE A 53 -16.72 7.05 5.53
C PHE A 53 -17.17 7.15 7.00
N ALA A 54 -16.31 6.86 7.95
CA ALA A 54 -16.64 6.93 9.38
C ALA A 54 -16.52 8.34 9.98
N THR A 55 -15.92 9.29 9.27
CA THR A 55 -15.43 10.55 9.87
C THR A 55 -15.78 11.80 9.08
N ASP A 56 -16.52 11.64 7.98
CA ASP A 56 -16.79 12.69 6.98
C ASP A 56 -15.52 13.36 6.42
N LEU A 57 -14.34 12.72 6.57
CA LEU A 57 -13.12 13.17 5.90
C LEU A 57 -13.26 12.96 4.40
N SER A 58 -12.58 13.80 3.60
CA SER A 58 -12.52 13.64 2.15
C SER A 58 -11.97 12.26 1.77
N SER A 59 -12.72 11.55 0.92
CA SER A 59 -12.34 10.25 0.36
C SER A 59 -11.21 10.35 -0.67
N PHE A 60 -10.82 11.56 -1.06
CA PHE A 60 -9.81 11.81 -2.09
C PHE A 60 -8.47 11.11 -1.80
N TYR A 61 -7.95 11.20 -0.57
CA TYR A 61 -6.68 10.57 -0.21
C TYR A 61 -6.75 9.05 -0.21
N GLY A 62 -7.88 8.49 0.24
CA GLY A 62 -8.12 7.05 0.19
C GLY A 62 -8.18 6.53 -1.24
N LEU A 63 -8.99 7.17 -2.10
CA LEU A 63 -9.08 6.84 -3.52
C LEU A 63 -7.73 6.98 -4.22
N TYR A 64 -7.01 8.08 -3.99
CA TYR A 64 -5.71 8.33 -4.60
C TYR A 64 -4.70 7.21 -4.26
N LEU A 65 -4.60 6.84 -2.99
CA LEU A 65 -3.69 5.77 -2.55
C LEU A 65 -4.13 4.40 -3.09
N THR A 66 -5.43 4.10 -3.12
CA THR A 66 -5.92 2.85 -3.73
C THR A 66 -5.57 2.78 -5.21
N THR A 67 -5.76 3.88 -5.97
CA THR A 67 -5.39 3.94 -7.39
C THR A 67 -3.89 3.80 -7.60
N ALA A 68 -3.07 4.53 -6.83
CA ALA A 68 -1.61 4.44 -6.90
C ALA A 68 -1.11 3.02 -6.57
N GLY A 69 -1.69 2.39 -5.54
CA GLY A 69 -1.38 1.01 -5.16
C GLY A 69 -1.74 0.00 -6.25
N ALA A 70 -2.91 0.14 -6.87
CA ALA A 70 -3.34 -0.71 -7.98
C ALA A 70 -2.39 -0.59 -9.19
N ILE A 71 -2.00 0.64 -9.56
CA ILE A 71 -1.04 0.89 -10.65
C ILE A 71 0.32 0.25 -10.33
N ALA A 72 0.81 0.40 -9.10
CA ALA A 72 2.07 -0.20 -8.67
C ALA A 72 2.04 -1.73 -8.72
N ILE A 73 0.91 -2.37 -8.37
CA ILE A 73 0.74 -3.83 -8.51
C ILE A 73 0.77 -4.24 -9.98
N ILE A 74 0.04 -3.54 -10.85
CA ILE A 74 0.01 -3.82 -12.30
C ILE A 74 1.43 -3.74 -12.88
N ILE A 75 2.17 -2.67 -12.58
CA ILE A 75 3.56 -2.51 -13.03
C ILE A 75 4.44 -3.63 -12.49
N GLY A 76 4.32 -3.97 -11.19
CA GLY A 76 5.07 -5.05 -10.57
C GLY A 76 4.82 -6.42 -11.23
N LEU A 77 3.57 -6.70 -11.61
CA LEU A 77 3.17 -7.92 -12.33
C LEU A 77 3.69 -7.93 -13.77
N VAL A 78 3.65 -6.80 -14.48
CA VAL A 78 4.20 -6.70 -15.86
C VAL A 78 5.70 -6.95 -15.86
N ILE A 79 6.44 -6.32 -14.93
CA ILE A 79 7.88 -6.55 -14.78
C ILE A 79 8.17 -8.01 -14.43
N ARG A 80 7.35 -8.62 -13.55
CA ARG A 80 7.47 -10.03 -13.20
C ARG A 80 7.34 -10.93 -14.42
N ASN A 81 6.29 -10.71 -15.21
CA ASN A 81 5.99 -11.52 -16.40
C ASN A 81 7.12 -11.40 -17.44
N ILE A 82 7.64 -10.18 -17.67
CA ILE A 82 8.79 -9.96 -18.57
C ILE A 82 10.04 -10.67 -18.05
N TRP A 83 10.31 -10.62 -16.75
CA TRP A 83 11.46 -11.29 -16.15
C TRP A 83 11.37 -12.82 -16.24
N GLU A 84 10.20 -13.39 -15.95
CA GLU A 84 9.95 -14.84 -16.09
C GLU A 84 10.06 -15.30 -17.56
N LYS A 85 9.70 -14.45 -18.53
CA LYS A 85 9.78 -14.79 -19.96
C LYS A 85 11.20 -14.79 -20.54
N ASN A 86 12.14 -14.09 -19.89
CA ASN A 86 13.53 -13.92 -20.33
C ASN A 86 14.52 -14.84 -19.60
N ARG A 87 14.05 -15.72 -18.73
CA ARG A 87 14.86 -16.66 -17.94
C ARG A 87 14.48 -18.10 -18.30
#